data_AF-A0A2N2M799-F1
#
_entry.id   AF-A0A2N2M799-F1
#
_cell.length_a   1.000
_cell.length_b   1.000
_cell.length_c   1.000
_cell.angle_alpha   90.00
_cell.angle_beta   90.00
_cell.angle_gamma   90.00
#
_symmetry.space_group_name_H-M   'P 1'
#
loop_
_entity.id
_entity.type
_entity.pdbx_description
1 polymer ?
#
loop_
_entity_poly.entity_id
_entity_poly.type
_entity_poly.pdbx_seq_one_letter_code
_entity_poly.pdbx_strand_id
1 'polypeptide(L)'
;MDFSKLLILLDAFKMLQWQNVLMIAVGGVLIMLAIKKEYEPSLLLPIGFGAILCNLPLTGATEAGGWLKTLYEAGIATELFPLFVFIAIGAMTDFGPLLENPKMALLGAAGQFGIFATLLLAQTLGFTLKEAASIGIIGAIDGPTAIYVSSKLAPHLLGPITVCAYSYMSLVPIIQPPVMRLLTSHEEKTTRMPYSVKEVSKTVKILFPICVTVVVSLIAPKASPLIASLMFGNLIRESGVVERLNDAAQNELANLTTLFLGLVIGSTMEGVAFIKPTTLLILGMGLLAFVLDTFGGVM
;
A
#
# COMPACT_ATOMS: atom_id res chain seq x y z
N MET A 1 -3.04 -28.85 43.34
CA MET A 1 -3.04 -28.05 42.10
C MET A 1 -4.47 -27.61 41.86
N ASP A 2 -4.76 -26.32 41.97
CA ASP A 2 -6.09 -25.76 41.69
C ASP A 2 -6.44 -25.95 40.21
N PHE A 3 -7.26 -26.95 39.90
CA PHE A 3 -7.80 -27.18 38.54
C PHE A 3 -8.68 -26.02 38.05
N SER A 4 -9.16 -25.17 38.95
CA SER A 4 -9.83 -23.90 38.65
C SER A 4 -8.93 -22.91 37.90
N LYS A 5 -7.60 -22.97 38.07
CA LYS A 5 -6.66 -22.14 37.28
C LYS A 5 -6.44 -22.68 35.86
N LEU A 6 -6.72 -23.97 35.62
CA LEU A 6 -6.68 -24.56 34.27
C LEU A 6 -7.87 -24.13 33.40
N LEU A 7 -9.01 -23.77 34.01
CA LEU A 7 -10.18 -23.23 33.27
C LEU A 7 -9.88 -21.88 32.61
N ILE A 8 -8.93 -21.09 33.13
CA ILE A 8 -8.46 -19.83 32.54
C ILE A 8 -7.83 -20.08 31.16
N LEU A 9 -7.20 -21.24 30.95
CA LEU A 9 -6.63 -21.61 29.64
C LEU A 9 -7.71 -21.89 28.58
N LEU A 10 -8.92 -22.24 29.01
CA LEU A 10 -10.07 -22.46 28.12
C LEU A 10 -10.89 -21.20 27.87
N ASP A 11 -10.65 -20.12 28.62
CA ASP A 11 -11.38 -18.86 28.42
C ASP A 11 -11.05 -18.20 27.08
N ALA A 12 -9.84 -18.42 26.54
CA ALA A 12 -9.48 -18.06 25.18
C ALA A 12 -10.45 -18.70 24.15
N PHE A 13 -10.76 -19.98 24.29
CA PHE A 13 -11.67 -20.67 23.38
C PHE A 13 -13.13 -20.19 23.52
N LYS A 14 -13.53 -19.67 24.69
CA LYS A 14 -14.89 -19.15 24.91
C LYS A 14 -15.09 -17.75 24.33
N MET A 15 -14.02 -16.96 24.20
CA MET A 15 -14.06 -15.60 23.65
C MET A 15 -13.96 -15.59 22.11
N LEU A 16 -13.64 -16.73 21.50
CA LEU A 16 -13.53 -16.86 20.05
C LEU A 16 -14.89 -16.76 19.37
N GLN A 17 -15.09 -15.69 18.59
CA GLN A 17 -16.26 -15.56 17.73
C GLN A 17 -16.00 -16.23 16.38
N TRP A 18 -17.06 -16.57 15.65
CA TRP A 18 -16.94 -17.19 14.33
C TRP A 18 -16.19 -16.30 13.34
N GLN A 19 -16.30 -14.97 13.48
CA GLN A 19 -15.57 -13.98 12.70
C GLN A 19 -14.06 -14.10 12.88
N ASN A 20 -13.59 -14.33 14.12
CA ASN A 20 -12.17 -14.51 14.41
C ASN A 20 -11.64 -15.79 13.78
N VAL A 21 -12.41 -16.89 13.85
CA VAL A 21 -12.06 -18.17 13.20
C VAL A 21 -11.93 -17.99 11.68
N LEU A 22 -12.86 -17.27 11.05
CA LEU A 22 -12.79 -16.99 9.62
C LEU A 22 -11.53 -16.19 9.28
N MET A 23 -11.19 -15.16 10.05
CA MET A 23 -10.00 -14.36 9.79
C MET A 23 -8.70 -15.12 10.04
N ILE A 24 -8.66 -16.04 11.01
CA ILE A 24 -7.52 -16.95 11.17
C ILE A 24 -7.35 -17.81 9.92
N ALA A 25 -8.45 -18.33 9.37
CA ALA A 25 -8.41 -19.08 8.11
C ALA A 25 -7.93 -18.20 6.94
N VAL A 26 -8.40 -16.94 6.83
CA VAL A 26 -7.92 -15.97 5.83
C VAL A 26 -6.43 -15.70 6.00
N GLY A 27 -5.95 -15.48 7.22
CA GLY A 27 -4.52 -15.33 7.51
C GLY A 27 -3.70 -16.55 7.08
N GLY A 28 -4.21 -17.75 7.32
CA GLY A 28 -3.63 -19.01 6.82
C GLY A 28 -3.61 -19.09 5.29
N VAL A 29 -4.65 -18.63 4.60
CA VAL A 29 -4.68 -18.53 3.14
C VAL A 29 -3.63 -17.53 2.63
N LEU A 30 -3.49 -16.36 3.25
CA LEU A 30 -2.47 -15.37 2.89
C LEU A 30 -1.05 -15.94 3.04
N ILE A 31 -0.78 -16.65 4.13
CA ILE A 31 0.50 -17.36 4.34
C ILE A 31 0.71 -18.44 3.26
N MET A 32 -0.33 -19.19 2.92
CA MET A 32 -0.25 -20.21 1.87
C MET A 32 0.04 -19.60 0.50
N LEU A 33 -0.59 -18.47 0.16
CA LEU A 33 -0.33 -17.75 -1.07
C LEU A 33 1.11 -17.20 -1.12
N ALA A 34 1.60 -16.65 -0.01
CA ALA A 34 2.97 -16.17 0.10
C ALA A 34 4.00 -17.31 -0.10
N ILE A 35 3.80 -18.46 0.54
CA ILE A 35 4.79 -19.56 0.52
C ILE A 35 4.68 -20.40 -0.76
N LYS A 36 3.47 -20.78 -1.17
CA LYS A 36 3.27 -21.75 -2.27
C LYS A 36 3.22 -21.07 -3.63
N LYS A 37 2.68 -19.85 -3.72
CA LYS A 37 2.53 -19.13 -4.98
C LYS A 37 3.50 -17.97 -5.14
N GLU A 38 4.31 -17.68 -4.11
CA GLU A 38 5.28 -16.59 -4.11
C GLU A 38 4.65 -15.23 -4.47
N TYR A 39 3.38 -15.02 -4.08
CA TYR A 39 2.69 -13.76 -4.27
C TYR A 39 3.12 -12.78 -3.17
N GLU A 40 3.89 -11.75 -3.56
CA GLU A 40 4.48 -10.73 -2.67
C GLU A 40 4.82 -11.27 -1.27
N PRO A 41 5.71 -12.28 -1.18
CA PRO A 41 5.93 -13.04 0.04
C PRO A 41 6.47 -12.16 1.18
N SER A 42 7.24 -11.12 0.85
CA SER A 42 7.78 -10.15 1.81
C SER A 42 6.69 -9.40 2.59
N LEU A 43 5.50 -9.22 2.01
CA LEU A 43 4.38 -8.50 2.61
C LEU A 43 3.28 -9.45 3.09
N LEU A 44 2.84 -10.40 2.25
CA LEU A 44 1.71 -11.28 2.58
C LEU A 44 2.00 -12.21 3.76
N LEU A 45 3.25 -12.65 3.92
CA LEU A 45 3.61 -13.54 5.03
C LEU A 45 3.50 -12.82 6.39
N PRO A 46 4.13 -11.65 6.61
CA PRO A 46 3.90 -10.84 7.81
C PRO A 46 2.44 -10.46 8.04
N ILE A 47 1.71 -10.06 6.99
CA ILE A 47 0.29 -9.69 7.09
C ILE A 47 -0.56 -10.89 7.54
N GLY A 48 -0.37 -12.05 6.92
CA GLY A 48 -1.10 -13.26 7.27
C GLY A 48 -0.83 -13.70 8.70
N PHE A 49 0.42 -13.62 9.15
CA PHE A 49 0.78 -13.92 10.54
C PHE A 49 0.17 -12.91 11.53
N GLY A 50 0.23 -11.60 11.23
CA GLY A 50 -0.41 -10.56 12.03
C GLY A 50 -1.93 -10.73 12.12
N ALA A 51 -2.58 -11.14 11.02
CA ALA A 51 -4.02 -11.41 10.98
C ALA A 51 -4.40 -12.60 11.88
N ILE A 52 -3.60 -13.65 11.92
CA ILE A 52 -3.81 -14.76 12.86
C ILE A 52 -3.67 -14.27 14.30
N LEU A 53 -2.58 -13.56 14.61
CA LEU A 53 -2.30 -13.09 15.98
C LEU A 53 -3.39 -12.16 16.53
N CYS A 54 -3.90 -11.22 15.72
CA CYS A 54 -4.94 -10.29 16.15
C CYS A 54 -6.28 -10.98 16.44
N ASN A 55 -6.55 -12.12 15.81
CA ASN A 55 -7.80 -12.85 15.98
C ASN A 55 -7.72 -13.97 17.04
N LEU A 56 -6.54 -14.17 17.64
CA LEU A 56 -6.38 -15.04 18.80
C LEU A 56 -6.69 -14.24 20.08
N PRO A 57 -7.68 -14.67 20.88
CA PRO A 57 -8.04 -13.99 22.11
C PRO A 57 -6.94 -14.16 23.17
N LEU A 58 -6.83 -13.17 24.07
CA LEU A 58 -5.93 -13.17 25.24
C LEU A 58 -4.43 -13.30 24.89
N THR A 59 -4.01 -12.85 23.71
CA THR A 59 -2.59 -12.84 23.34
C THR A 59 -1.81 -11.68 23.97
N GLY A 60 -2.49 -10.63 24.42
CA GLY A 60 -1.86 -9.38 24.90
C GLY A 60 -1.05 -8.63 23.83
N ALA A 61 -0.95 -9.15 22.60
CA ALA A 61 -0.10 -8.58 21.55
C ALA A 61 -0.70 -7.31 20.93
N THR A 62 -2.03 -7.29 20.79
CA THR A 62 -2.82 -6.20 20.21
C THR A 62 -3.51 -5.31 21.26
N GLU A 63 -3.41 -5.67 22.53
CA GLU A 63 -3.97 -4.94 23.66
C GLU A 63 -3.13 -3.69 24.00
N ALA A 64 -3.64 -2.83 24.88
CA ALA A 64 -2.92 -1.64 25.34
C ALA A 64 -1.61 -2.06 26.05
N GLY A 65 -0.47 -1.60 25.53
CA GLY A 65 0.88 -2.02 25.97
C GLY A 65 1.43 -3.27 25.26
N GLY A 66 0.64 -3.89 24.38
CA GLY A 66 1.09 -4.95 23.48
C GLY A 66 2.08 -4.43 22.43
N TRP A 67 3.01 -5.29 22.02
CA TRP A 67 4.08 -4.91 21.10
C TRP A 67 3.55 -4.54 19.70
N LEU A 68 2.50 -5.22 19.19
CA LEU A 68 1.90 -4.87 17.89
C LEU A 68 1.16 -3.53 17.97
N LYS A 69 0.47 -3.28 19.08
CA LYS A 69 -0.21 -1.99 19.29
C LYS A 69 0.77 -0.84 19.41
N THR A 70 1.88 -1.06 20.13
CA THR A 70 2.97 -0.09 20.24
C THR A 70 3.59 0.22 18.87
N LEU A 71 3.84 -0.80 18.05
CA LEU A 71 4.33 -0.60 16.68
C LEU A 71 3.30 0.11 15.78
N TYR A 72 2.01 -0.17 15.95
CA TYR A 72 0.94 0.54 15.26
C TYR A 72 0.94 2.04 15.58
N GLU A 73 1.00 2.37 16.87
CA GLU A 73 1.00 3.76 17.34
C GLU A 73 2.28 4.48 16.94
N ALA A 74 3.43 3.83 17.07
CA ALA A 74 4.73 4.43 16.74
C ALA A 74 4.99 4.56 15.23
N GLY A 75 4.36 3.72 14.40
CA GLY A 75 4.70 3.61 12.97
C GLY A 75 3.58 4.03 12.01
N ILE A 76 2.37 3.51 12.17
CA ILE A 76 1.24 3.82 11.26
C ILE A 76 0.53 5.10 11.70
N ALA A 77 0.23 5.24 13.00
CA ALA A 77 -0.50 6.41 13.50
C ALA A 77 0.32 7.72 13.40
N THR A 78 1.65 7.62 13.48
CA THR A 78 2.60 8.74 13.29
C THR A 78 3.03 8.93 11.83
N GLU A 79 2.57 8.09 10.90
CA GLU A 79 2.97 8.07 9.48
C GLU A 79 4.44 7.69 9.21
N LEU A 80 5.18 7.31 10.25
CA LEU A 80 6.61 7.07 10.17
C LEU A 80 6.97 5.89 9.27
N PHE A 81 6.22 4.78 9.33
CA PHE A 81 6.47 3.62 8.46
C PHE A 81 6.17 3.93 6.98
N PRO A 82 5.00 4.49 6.60
CA PRO A 82 4.78 4.93 5.22
C PRO A 82 5.92 5.82 4.70
N LEU A 83 6.35 6.83 5.48
CA LEU A 83 7.42 7.73 5.06
C LEU A 83 8.76 7.01 4.83
N PHE A 84 9.11 6.03 5.68
CA PHE A 84 10.31 5.22 5.47
C PHE A 84 10.23 4.35 4.22
N VAL A 85 9.06 3.78 3.92
CA VAL A 85 8.86 3.06 2.66
C VAL A 85 9.05 4.01 1.47
N PHE A 86 8.55 5.25 1.52
CA PHE A 86 8.78 6.24 0.45
C PHE A 86 10.27 6.59 0.26
N ILE A 87 11.05 6.72 1.34
CA ILE A 87 12.50 6.93 1.23
C ILE A 87 13.16 5.75 0.51
N ALA A 88 12.80 4.52 0.90
CA ALA A 88 13.33 3.31 0.28
C ALA A 88 12.96 3.20 -1.21
N ILE A 89 11.67 3.40 -1.56
CA ILE A 89 11.20 3.40 -2.95
C ILE A 89 11.92 4.48 -3.75
N GLY A 90 12.09 5.68 -3.19
CA GLY A 90 12.81 6.77 -3.81
C GLY A 90 14.26 6.40 -4.15
N ALA A 91 14.94 5.69 -3.25
CA ALA A 91 16.31 5.21 -3.45
C ALA A 91 16.42 4.09 -4.50
N MET A 92 15.34 3.32 -4.72
CA MET A 92 15.26 2.29 -5.77
C MET A 92 14.85 2.85 -7.15
N THR A 93 14.15 3.99 -7.17
CA THR A 93 13.51 4.51 -8.40
C THR A 93 14.52 5.22 -9.30
N ASP A 94 14.54 4.84 -10.58
CA ASP A 94 15.25 5.57 -11.65
C ASP A 94 14.28 6.51 -12.38
N PHE A 95 14.53 7.82 -12.25
CA PHE A 95 13.75 8.85 -12.95
C PHE A 95 14.30 9.17 -14.35
N GLY A 96 15.37 8.51 -14.81
CA GLY A 96 15.91 8.64 -16.16
C GLY A 96 14.83 8.56 -17.25
N PRO A 97 14.04 7.48 -17.31
CA PRO A 97 12.98 7.34 -18.32
C PRO A 97 11.93 8.46 -18.29
N LEU A 98 11.60 8.98 -17.10
CA LEU A 98 10.66 10.10 -16.95
C LEU A 98 11.26 11.42 -17.47
N LEU A 99 12.54 11.66 -17.16
CA LEU A 99 13.27 12.85 -17.60
C LEU A 99 13.57 12.83 -19.11
N GLU A 100 13.76 11.65 -19.69
CA GLU A 100 13.95 11.45 -21.13
C GLU A 100 12.70 11.82 -21.93
N ASN A 101 11.54 11.39 -21.44
CA ASN A 101 10.25 11.70 -22.04
C ASN A 101 9.25 12.21 -20.99
N PRO A 102 9.28 13.53 -20.67
CA PRO A 102 8.39 14.11 -19.68
C PRO A 102 6.90 13.95 -20.01
N LYS A 103 6.54 13.70 -21.28
CA LYS A 103 5.16 13.43 -21.68
C LYS A 103 4.61 12.17 -21.00
N MET A 104 5.47 11.23 -20.58
CA MET A 104 5.07 10.05 -19.81
C MET A 104 4.42 10.41 -18.47
N ALA A 105 4.72 11.59 -17.91
CA ALA A 105 4.06 12.08 -16.70
C ALA A 105 2.54 12.26 -16.91
N LEU A 106 2.10 12.60 -18.13
CA LEU A 106 0.68 12.76 -18.45
C LEU A 106 -0.06 11.42 -18.46
N LEU A 107 0.59 10.34 -18.92
CA LEU A 107 0.04 8.99 -18.81
C LEU A 107 -0.14 8.60 -17.33
N GLY A 108 0.83 8.97 -16.49
CA GLY A 108 0.72 8.82 -15.03
C GLY A 108 -0.48 9.58 -14.46
N ALA A 109 -0.72 10.81 -14.91
CA ALA A 109 -1.87 11.61 -14.47
C ALA A 109 -3.21 11.01 -14.94
N ALA A 110 -3.29 10.52 -16.18
CA ALA A 110 -4.47 9.87 -16.72
C ALA A 110 -4.78 8.55 -16.01
N GLY A 111 -3.75 7.80 -15.62
CA GLY A 111 -3.84 6.58 -14.82
C GLY A 111 -4.26 6.79 -13.35
N GLN A 112 -4.59 8.02 -12.93
CA GLN A 112 -5.20 8.30 -11.61
C GLN A 112 -6.72 8.56 -11.72
N PHE A 113 -7.31 8.40 -12.90
CA PHE A 113 -8.73 8.67 -13.15
C PHE A 113 -9.66 7.79 -12.29
N GLY A 114 -9.30 6.52 -12.10
CA GLY A 114 -10.02 5.55 -11.29
C GLY A 114 -10.13 5.93 -9.83
N ILE A 115 -9.18 6.67 -9.26
CA ILE A 115 -9.29 7.25 -7.91
C ILE A 115 -10.50 8.15 -7.79
N PHE A 116 -10.65 9.10 -8.72
CA PHE A 116 -11.74 10.06 -8.70
C PHE A 116 -13.08 9.41 -9.04
N ALA A 117 -13.10 8.50 -10.02
CA ALA A 117 -14.31 7.76 -10.37
C ALA A 117 -14.82 6.90 -9.20
N THR A 118 -13.90 6.24 -8.48
CA THR A 118 -14.22 5.42 -7.31
C THR A 118 -14.67 6.26 -6.13
N LEU A 119 -14.07 7.44 -5.93
CA LEU A 119 -14.54 8.41 -4.93
C LEU A 119 -15.99 8.83 -5.20
N LEU A 120 -16.32 9.18 -6.45
CA LEU A 120 -17.68 9.56 -6.83
C LEU A 120 -18.67 8.41 -6.62
N LEU A 121 -18.28 7.18 -6.97
CA LEU A 121 -19.10 5.99 -6.77
C LEU A 121 -19.28 5.64 -5.28
N ALA A 122 -18.24 5.77 -4.46
CA ALA A 122 -18.35 5.57 -3.02
C ALA A 122 -19.30 6.62 -2.40
N GLN A 123 -19.27 7.86 -2.87
CA GLN A 123 -20.17 8.91 -2.40
C GLN A 123 -21.64 8.62 -2.74
N THR A 124 -21.93 8.04 -3.92
CA THR A 124 -23.32 7.67 -4.28
C THR A 124 -23.82 6.44 -3.52
N LEU A 125 -22.92 5.57 -3.06
CA LEU A 125 -23.23 4.42 -2.20
C LEU A 125 -23.41 4.80 -0.71
N GLY A 126 -23.32 6.08 -0.37
CA GLY A 126 -23.63 6.60 0.96
C GLY A 126 -22.44 6.72 1.92
N PHE A 127 -21.20 6.55 1.43
CA PHE A 127 -20.01 6.84 2.24
C PHE A 127 -19.83 8.34 2.43
N THR A 128 -19.24 8.74 3.55
CA THR A 128 -18.87 10.15 3.76
C THR A 128 -17.73 10.54 2.80
N LEU A 129 -17.59 11.84 2.50
CA LEU A 129 -16.54 12.31 1.58
C LEU A 129 -15.13 11.87 2.00
N LYS A 130 -14.86 11.81 3.31
CA LYS A 130 -13.56 11.36 3.85
C LYS A 130 -13.34 9.87 3.61
N GLU A 131 -14.36 9.05 3.86
CA GLU A 131 -14.30 7.60 3.61
C GLU A 131 -14.20 7.31 2.11
N ALA A 132 -15.00 8.00 1.29
CA ALA A 132 -14.95 7.90 -0.17
C ALA A 132 -13.57 8.26 -0.72
N ALA A 133 -12.92 9.30 -0.19
CA ALA A 133 -11.54 9.64 -0.55
C ALA A 133 -10.53 8.56 -0.15
N SER A 134 -10.69 7.96 1.04
CA SER A 134 -9.84 6.84 1.48
C SER A 134 -10.09 5.54 0.72
N ILE A 135 -11.29 5.34 0.17
CA ILE A 135 -11.58 4.18 -0.69
C ILE A 135 -11.04 4.43 -2.10
N GLY A 136 -11.23 5.64 -2.62
CA GLY A 136 -10.74 6.03 -3.94
C GLY A 136 -9.23 5.87 -4.08
N ILE A 137 -8.45 6.19 -3.03
CA ILE A 137 -6.99 6.07 -3.06
C ILE A 137 -6.49 4.64 -3.29
N ILE A 138 -7.33 3.61 -3.12
CA ILE A 138 -6.97 2.23 -3.49
C ILE A 138 -6.58 2.15 -4.97
N GLY A 139 -7.21 2.97 -5.83
CA GLY A 139 -6.87 3.09 -7.25
C GLY A 139 -5.47 3.66 -7.52
N ALA A 140 -4.82 4.29 -6.55
CA ALA A 140 -3.43 4.72 -6.71
C ALA A 140 -2.47 3.52 -6.87
N ILE A 141 -2.91 2.32 -6.43
CA ILE A 141 -2.11 1.08 -6.39
C ILE A 141 -0.78 1.29 -5.65
N ASP A 142 -0.81 2.20 -4.68
CA ASP A 142 0.34 2.58 -3.88
C ASP A 142 -0.02 2.36 -2.42
N GLY A 143 0.37 1.19 -1.89
CA GLY A 143 0.08 0.76 -0.53
C GLY A 143 0.49 1.81 0.52
N PRO A 144 1.73 2.32 0.51
CA PRO A 144 2.16 3.42 1.37
C PRO A 144 1.27 4.67 1.31
N THR A 145 0.88 5.15 0.12
CA THR A 145 -0.06 6.29 0.00
C THR A 145 -1.43 5.95 0.55
N ALA A 146 -1.95 4.75 0.27
CA ALA A 146 -3.26 4.32 0.76
C ALA A 146 -3.32 4.24 2.28
N ILE A 147 -2.26 3.77 2.93
CA ILE A 147 -2.13 3.79 4.40
C ILE A 147 -2.12 5.23 4.91
N TYR A 148 -1.33 6.10 4.30
CA TYR A 148 -1.20 7.49 4.72
C TYR A 148 -2.53 8.26 4.65
N VAL A 149 -3.24 8.12 3.53
CA VAL A 149 -4.52 8.82 3.31
C VAL A 149 -5.62 8.24 4.19
N SER A 150 -5.69 6.91 4.33
CA SER A 150 -6.68 6.26 5.18
C SER A 150 -6.44 6.54 6.68
N SER A 151 -5.18 6.57 7.14
CA SER A 151 -4.87 6.91 8.54
C SER A 151 -5.26 8.33 8.92
N LYS A 152 -5.26 9.27 7.98
CA LYS A 152 -5.71 10.66 8.21
C LYS A 152 -7.22 10.87 8.06
N LEU A 153 -7.82 10.25 7.05
CA LEU A 153 -9.19 10.57 6.65
C LEU A 153 -10.22 9.60 7.22
N ALA A 154 -9.92 8.30 7.30
CA ALA A 154 -10.82 7.25 7.77
C ALA A 154 -10.05 6.10 8.50
N PRO A 155 -9.54 6.33 9.72
CA PRO A 155 -8.72 5.36 10.45
C PRO A 155 -9.43 4.02 10.69
N HIS A 156 -10.76 4.04 10.84
CA HIS A 156 -11.58 2.85 11.05
C HIS A 156 -11.70 1.96 9.80
N LEU A 157 -11.38 2.48 8.62
CA LEU A 157 -11.34 1.72 7.36
C LEU A 157 -9.93 1.32 6.95
N LEU A 158 -8.90 1.68 7.74
CA LEU A 158 -7.49 1.44 7.40
C LEU A 158 -7.21 -0.04 7.14
N GLY A 159 -7.70 -0.94 7.98
CA GLY A 159 -7.51 -2.39 7.80
C GLY A 159 -8.06 -2.88 6.46
N PRO A 160 -9.37 -2.73 6.19
CA PRO A 160 -9.98 -3.04 4.90
C PRO A 160 -9.26 -2.43 3.69
N ILE A 161 -8.98 -1.12 3.72
CA ILE A 161 -8.35 -0.39 2.62
C ILE A 161 -6.94 -0.91 2.34
N THR A 162 -6.14 -1.11 3.39
CA THR A 162 -4.75 -1.53 3.24
C THR A 162 -4.66 -2.95 2.71
N VAL A 163 -5.51 -3.85 3.20
CA VAL A 163 -5.59 -5.22 2.67
C VAL A 163 -5.99 -5.20 1.20
N CYS A 164 -6.96 -4.37 0.81
CA CYS A 164 -7.34 -4.20 -0.60
C CYS A 164 -6.17 -3.68 -1.44
N ALA A 165 -5.48 -2.63 -0.99
CA ALA A 165 -4.40 -2.00 -1.74
C ALA A 165 -3.28 -2.99 -2.07
N TYR A 166 -2.76 -3.73 -1.08
CA TYR A 166 -1.70 -4.73 -1.33
C TYR A 166 -2.21 -5.97 -2.05
N SER A 167 -3.44 -6.43 -1.77
CA SER A 167 -4.01 -7.56 -2.50
C SER A 167 -4.18 -7.23 -3.98
N TYR A 168 -4.64 -6.03 -4.33
CA TYR A 168 -4.80 -5.66 -5.74
C TYR A 168 -3.47 -5.38 -6.43
N MET A 169 -2.48 -4.83 -5.74
CA MET A 169 -1.11 -4.67 -6.26
C MET A 169 -0.53 -6.01 -6.75
N SER A 170 -0.65 -7.08 -5.95
CA SER A 170 -0.19 -8.42 -6.34
C SER A 170 -1.04 -9.06 -7.46
N LEU A 171 -2.29 -8.62 -7.65
CA LEU A 171 -3.21 -9.11 -8.68
C LEU A 171 -3.15 -8.30 -10.00
N VAL A 172 -2.30 -7.26 -10.07
CA VAL A 172 -2.07 -6.47 -11.29
C VAL A 172 -1.81 -7.37 -12.53
N PRO A 173 -0.94 -8.40 -12.48
CA PRO A 173 -0.68 -9.26 -13.64
C PRO A 173 -1.90 -10.07 -14.11
N ILE A 174 -2.92 -10.22 -13.27
CA ILE A 174 -4.15 -10.96 -13.59
C ILE A 174 -5.22 -10.00 -14.12
N ILE A 175 -5.37 -8.83 -13.49
CA ILE A 175 -6.46 -7.90 -13.79
C ILE A 175 -6.12 -6.98 -14.98
N GLN A 176 -4.85 -6.53 -15.11
CA GLN A 176 -4.45 -5.58 -16.15
C GLN A 176 -4.50 -6.16 -17.58
N PRO A 177 -4.00 -7.39 -17.87
CA PRO A 177 -3.96 -7.89 -19.23
C PRO A 177 -5.34 -8.07 -19.91
N PRO A 178 -6.40 -8.56 -19.21
CA PRO A 178 -7.75 -8.58 -19.77
C PRO A 178 -8.25 -7.20 -20.21
N VAL A 179 -8.03 -6.17 -19.38
CA VAL A 179 -8.46 -4.79 -19.69
C VAL A 179 -7.71 -4.27 -20.91
N MET A 180 -6.39 -4.45 -20.97
CA MET A 180 -5.60 -4.06 -22.14
C MET A 180 -6.04 -4.80 -23.41
N ARG A 181 -6.35 -6.10 -23.32
CA ARG A 181 -6.83 -6.87 -24.49
C ARG A 181 -8.16 -6.38 -25.03
N LEU A 182 -9.04 -5.88 -24.16
CA LEU A 182 -10.35 -5.34 -24.54
C LEU A 182 -10.25 -3.94 -25.16
N LEU A 183 -9.32 -3.11 -24.69
CA LEU A 183 -9.26 -1.69 -25.07
C LEU A 183 -8.30 -1.39 -26.23
N THR A 184 -7.20 -2.14 -26.36
CA THR A 184 -6.17 -1.84 -27.37
C THR A 184 -6.28 -2.75 -28.59
N SER A 185 -6.15 -2.15 -29.77
CA SER A 185 -6.12 -2.83 -31.07
C SER A 185 -4.79 -3.58 -31.28
N HIS A 186 -4.75 -4.46 -32.28
CA HIS A 186 -3.51 -5.15 -32.63
C HIS A 186 -2.47 -4.17 -33.22
N GLU A 187 -2.91 -3.17 -33.99
CA GLU A 187 -2.03 -2.18 -34.61
C GLU A 187 -1.28 -1.36 -33.55
N GLU A 188 -2.00 -0.85 -32.54
CA GLU A 188 -1.42 -0.11 -31.41
C GLU A 188 -0.40 -0.95 -30.64
N LYS A 189 -0.73 -2.22 -30.33
CA LYS A 189 0.18 -3.15 -29.64
C LYS A 189 1.49 -3.42 -30.40
N THR A 190 1.45 -3.31 -31.73
CA THR A 190 2.63 -3.53 -32.59
C THR A 190 3.41 -2.26 -32.92
N THR A 191 3.00 -1.11 -32.36
CA THR A 191 3.67 0.16 -32.60
C THR A 191 5.08 0.13 -32.02
N ARG A 192 6.09 0.40 -32.86
CA ARG A 192 7.49 0.45 -32.41
C ARG A 192 7.75 1.74 -31.65
N MET A 193 8.07 1.61 -30.37
CA MET A 193 8.54 2.74 -29.57
C MET A 193 9.96 3.12 -30.03
N PRO A 194 10.20 4.38 -30.45
CA PRO A 194 11.53 4.81 -30.87
C PRO A 194 12.50 4.70 -29.70
N TYR A 195 13.65 4.07 -29.93
CA TYR A 195 14.73 3.96 -28.94
C TYR A 195 15.46 5.32 -28.85
N SER A 196 14.83 6.27 -28.15
CA SER A 196 15.39 7.59 -27.90
C SER A 196 16.10 7.58 -26.55
N VAL A 197 17.34 7.08 -26.50
CA VAL A 197 18.20 7.29 -25.32
C VAL A 197 18.70 8.73 -25.39
N LYS A 198 17.90 9.66 -24.89
CA LYS A 198 18.41 11.01 -24.62
C LYS A 198 19.24 10.90 -23.35
N GLU A 199 20.55 11.03 -23.44
CA GLU A 199 21.40 11.04 -22.26
C GLU A 199 21.01 12.20 -21.33
N VAL A 200 20.38 11.87 -20.20
CA VAL A 200 20.01 12.86 -19.19
C VAL A 200 21.26 13.21 -18.38
N SER A 201 21.62 14.49 -18.37
CA SER A 201 22.78 14.95 -17.61
C SER A 201 22.64 14.65 -16.11
N LYS A 202 23.77 14.33 -15.46
CA LYS A 202 23.81 14.08 -14.00
C LYS A 202 23.29 15.28 -13.20
N THR A 203 23.55 16.50 -13.67
CA THR A 203 23.06 17.73 -13.04
C THR A 203 21.53 17.79 -13.01
N VAL A 204 20.87 17.40 -14.11
CA VAL A 204 19.40 17.36 -14.17
C VAL A 204 18.85 16.31 -13.22
N LYS A 205 19.47 15.12 -13.14
CA LYS A 205 19.04 14.06 -12.21
C LYS A 205 19.15 14.47 -10.74
N ILE A 206 20.18 15.23 -10.37
CA ILE A 206 20.36 15.73 -8.99
C ILE A 206 19.43 16.91 -8.69
N LEU A 207 19.23 17.81 -9.64
CA LEU A 207 18.40 19.00 -9.44
C LEU A 207 16.90 18.66 -9.43
N PHE A 208 16.50 17.63 -10.18
CA PHE A 208 15.11 17.16 -10.28
C PHE A 208 14.44 16.92 -8.91
N PRO A 209 14.95 16.06 -8.00
CA PRO A 209 14.30 15.81 -6.72
C PRO A 209 14.21 17.06 -5.85
N ILE A 210 15.21 17.95 -5.91
CA ILE A 210 15.22 19.22 -5.16
C ILE A 210 14.12 20.14 -5.67
N CYS A 211 14.06 20.35 -6.99
CA CYS A 211 13.04 21.20 -7.62
C CYS A 211 11.63 20.66 -7.38
N VAL A 212 11.41 19.35 -7.56
CA VAL A 212 10.10 18.72 -7.32
C VAL A 212 9.68 18.89 -5.87
N THR A 213 10.61 18.68 -4.92
CA THR A 213 10.32 18.86 -3.48
C THR A 213 9.88 20.29 -3.18
N VAL A 214 10.59 21.30 -3.68
CA VAL A 214 10.25 22.72 -3.45
C VAL A 214 8.91 23.06 -4.10
N VAL A 215 8.72 22.73 -5.38
CA VAL A 215 7.51 23.07 -6.14
C VAL A 215 6.28 22.40 -5.54
N VAL A 216 6.34 21.10 -5.26
CA VAL A 216 5.20 20.36 -4.70
C VAL A 216 4.90 20.80 -3.27
N SER A 217 5.92 21.11 -2.46
CA SER A 217 5.69 21.59 -1.09
C SER A 217 5.01 22.97 -1.06
N LEU A 218 5.24 23.81 -2.07
CA LEU A 218 4.57 25.10 -2.21
C LEU A 218 3.14 24.98 -2.76
N ILE A 219 2.90 24.08 -3.72
CA ILE A 219 1.58 23.90 -4.34
C ILE A 219 0.64 23.07 -3.46
N ALA A 220 1.14 21.97 -2.88
CA ALA A 220 0.36 21.01 -2.13
C ALA A 220 1.05 20.60 -0.82
N PRO A 221 1.04 21.48 0.21
CA PRO A 221 1.74 21.24 1.48
C PRO A 221 1.34 19.93 2.17
N LYS A 222 0.08 19.48 2.01
CA LYS A 222 -0.40 18.22 2.61
C LYS A 222 0.22 16.96 1.98
N ALA A 223 0.67 17.02 0.73
CA ALA A 223 1.36 15.93 0.06
C ALA A 223 2.89 16.01 0.24
N SER A 224 3.39 17.12 0.78
CA SER A 224 4.82 17.37 0.99
C SER A 224 5.52 16.24 1.74
N PRO A 225 5.00 15.67 2.85
CA PRO A 225 5.71 14.60 3.57
C PRO A 225 6.03 13.38 2.70
N LEU A 226 5.08 12.95 1.85
CA LEU A 226 5.24 11.79 0.97
C LEU A 226 6.19 12.08 -0.19
N ILE A 227 6.02 13.23 -0.85
CA ILE A 227 6.83 13.58 -2.01
C ILE A 227 8.25 13.95 -1.60
N ALA A 228 8.42 14.68 -0.50
CA ALA A 228 9.74 15.04 0.00
C ALA A 228 10.54 13.81 0.44
N SER A 229 9.90 12.83 1.11
CA SER A 229 10.57 11.59 1.51
C SER A 229 10.97 10.74 0.30
N LEU A 230 10.11 10.63 -0.72
CA LEU A 230 10.41 9.97 -1.99
C LEU A 230 11.58 10.65 -2.72
N MET A 231 11.52 11.97 -2.87
CA MET A 231 12.55 12.75 -3.55
C MET A 231 13.88 12.76 -2.78
N PHE A 232 13.84 12.72 -1.44
CA PHE A 232 15.03 12.55 -0.63
C PHE A 232 15.71 11.20 -0.88
N GLY A 233 14.93 10.11 -0.95
CA GLY A 233 15.44 8.80 -1.36
C GLY A 233 16.11 8.86 -2.74
N ASN A 234 15.47 9.53 -3.70
CA ASN A 234 16.05 9.70 -5.04
C ASN A 234 17.33 10.54 -5.04
N LEU A 235 17.40 11.59 -4.22
CA LEU A 235 18.60 12.41 -4.09
C LEU A 235 19.77 11.60 -3.50
N ILE A 236 19.52 10.73 -2.52
CA ILE A 236 20.54 9.81 -1.98
C ILE A 236 21.13 8.96 -3.11
N ARG A 237 20.27 8.38 -3.96
CA ARG A 237 20.67 7.58 -5.12
C ARG A 237 21.52 8.39 -6.13
N GLU A 238 21.01 9.54 -6.57
CA GLU A 238 21.63 10.31 -7.67
C GLU A 238 22.86 11.12 -7.23
N SER A 239 23.01 11.39 -5.93
CA SER A 239 24.16 12.14 -5.40
C SER A 239 25.50 11.43 -5.62
N GLY A 240 25.51 10.09 -5.53
CA GLY A 240 26.71 9.25 -5.67
C GLY A 240 27.79 9.47 -4.60
N VAL A 241 27.52 10.26 -3.56
CA VAL A 241 28.48 10.55 -2.47
C VAL A 241 28.13 9.83 -1.17
N VAL A 242 26.91 9.29 -1.06
CA VAL A 242 26.39 8.62 0.12
C VAL A 242 25.97 7.17 -0.19
N GLU A 243 26.83 6.40 -0.86
CA GLU A 243 26.55 5.01 -1.25
C GLU A 243 26.12 4.14 -0.06
N ARG A 244 26.79 4.27 1.10
CA ARG A 244 26.40 3.52 2.31
C ARG A 244 24.97 3.81 2.77
N LEU A 245 24.52 5.06 2.67
CA LEU A 245 23.13 5.42 3.00
C LEU A 245 22.17 4.93 1.93
N ASN A 246 22.58 4.95 0.66
CA ASN A 246 21.80 4.44 -0.45
C ASN A 246 21.53 2.93 -0.31
N ASP A 247 22.57 2.16 -0.01
CA ASP A 247 22.48 0.71 0.19
C ASP A 247 21.65 0.37 1.43
N ALA A 248 21.83 1.12 2.53
CA ALA A 248 21.03 0.96 3.74
C ALA A 248 19.55 1.31 3.48
N ALA A 249 19.26 2.36 2.73
CA ALA A 249 17.88 2.76 2.40
C ALA A 249 17.18 1.73 1.50
N GLN A 250 17.86 1.23 0.47
CA GLN A 250 17.29 0.25 -0.47
C GLN A 250 17.12 -1.13 0.16
N ASN A 251 18.00 -1.55 1.07
CA ASN A 251 17.96 -2.91 1.61
C ASN A 251 17.43 -2.93 3.05
N GLU A 252 18.19 -2.37 3.99
CA GLU A 252 17.94 -2.51 5.42
C GLU A 252 16.64 -1.78 5.83
N LEU A 253 16.51 -0.51 5.45
CA LEU A 253 15.33 0.30 5.75
C LEU A 253 14.09 -0.26 5.07
N ALA A 254 14.20 -0.63 3.79
CA ALA A 254 13.10 -1.23 3.03
C ALA A 254 12.61 -2.52 3.68
N ASN A 255 13.51 -3.46 3.99
CA ASN A 255 13.17 -4.77 4.53
C ASN A 255 12.63 -4.67 5.95
N LEU A 256 13.25 -3.87 6.83
CA LEU A 256 12.77 -3.68 8.20
C LEU A 256 11.40 -3.00 8.23
N THR A 257 11.21 -1.95 7.43
CA THR A 257 9.94 -1.24 7.39
C THR A 257 8.85 -2.13 6.81
N THR A 258 9.14 -2.90 5.76
CA THR A 258 8.19 -3.86 5.16
C THR A 258 7.78 -4.93 6.17
N LEU A 259 8.73 -5.47 6.94
CA LEU A 259 8.46 -6.46 7.98
C LEU A 259 7.53 -5.91 9.07
N PHE A 260 7.86 -4.73 9.61
CA PHE A 260 7.05 -4.11 10.66
C PHE A 260 5.68 -3.68 10.15
N LEU A 261 5.63 -3.05 8.98
CA LEU A 261 4.40 -2.60 8.36
C LEU A 261 3.47 -3.79 8.09
N GLY A 262 3.98 -4.89 7.54
CA GLY A 262 3.18 -6.08 7.27
C GLY A 262 2.59 -6.70 8.56
N LEU A 263 3.38 -6.85 9.62
CA LEU A 263 2.89 -7.34 10.92
C LEU A 263 1.81 -6.44 11.51
N VAL A 264 2.05 -5.12 11.48
CA VAL A 264 1.14 -4.13 12.04
C VAL A 264 -0.15 -4.05 11.23
N ILE A 265 -0.09 -4.07 9.90
CA ILE A 265 -1.29 -4.11 9.05
C ILE A 265 -2.10 -5.37 9.34
N GLY A 266 -1.44 -6.54 9.40
CA GLY A 266 -2.11 -7.79 9.77
C GLY A 266 -2.80 -7.67 11.13
N SER A 267 -2.19 -6.96 12.08
CA SER A 267 -2.78 -6.72 13.41
C SER A 267 -4.04 -5.85 13.40
N THR A 268 -4.36 -5.19 12.29
CA THR A 268 -5.62 -4.43 12.12
C THR A 268 -6.75 -5.24 11.49
N MET A 269 -6.49 -6.49 11.11
CA MET A 269 -7.45 -7.40 10.46
C MET A 269 -8.33 -8.15 11.47
N GLU A 270 -8.89 -7.45 12.46
CA GLU A 270 -9.79 -8.04 13.45
C GLU A 270 -11.11 -8.48 12.80
N GLY A 271 -11.54 -9.73 13.01
CA GLY A 271 -12.68 -10.30 12.30
C GLY A 271 -14.00 -9.56 12.50
N VAL A 272 -14.27 -9.04 13.69
CA VAL A 272 -15.48 -8.27 13.98
C VAL A 272 -15.49 -6.93 13.23
N ALA A 273 -14.32 -6.31 13.09
CA ALA A 273 -14.16 -5.06 12.36
C ALA A 273 -14.13 -5.26 10.84
N PHE A 274 -13.49 -6.35 10.39
CA PHE A 274 -13.19 -6.64 9.00
C PHE A 274 -14.37 -7.28 8.26
N ILE A 275 -15.08 -8.24 8.87
CA ILE A 275 -16.18 -8.97 8.22
C ILE A 275 -17.47 -8.14 8.35
N LYS A 276 -17.54 -7.10 7.52
CA LYS A 276 -18.71 -6.23 7.38
C LYS A 276 -19.11 -6.12 5.91
N PRO A 277 -20.40 -5.93 5.60
CA PRO A 277 -20.86 -5.67 4.23
C PRO A 277 -20.12 -4.49 3.59
N THR A 278 -19.75 -3.49 4.40
CA THR A 278 -18.95 -2.34 3.96
C THR A 278 -17.58 -2.74 3.42
N THR A 279 -16.89 -3.69 4.04
CA THR A 279 -15.58 -4.18 3.58
C THR A 279 -15.68 -4.87 2.22
N LEU A 280 -16.75 -5.64 2.00
CA LEU A 280 -17.01 -6.27 0.69
C LEU A 280 -17.25 -5.24 -0.41
N LEU A 281 -17.96 -4.15 -0.08
CA LEU A 281 -18.13 -3.02 -0.99
C LEU A 281 -16.79 -2.33 -1.29
N ILE A 282 -15.93 -2.15 -0.28
CA ILE A 282 -14.59 -1.56 -0.46
C ILE A 282 -13.73 -2.42 -1.38
N LEU A 283 -13.74 -3.75 -1.20
CA LEU A 283 -13.08 -4.69 -2.11
C LEU A 283 -13.60 -4.50 -3.55
N GLY A 284 -14.93 -4.57 -3.75
CA GLY A 284 -15.53 -4.40 -5.07
C GLY A 284 -15.17 -3.06 -5.73
N MET A 285 -15.21 -1.97 -4.96
CA MET A 285 -14.83 -0.63 -5.42
C MET A 285 -13.34 -0.50 -5.74
N GLY A 286 -12.46 -1.10 -4.94
CA GLY A 286 -11.02 -1.09 -5.20
C GLY A 286 -10.65 -1.84 -6.48
N LEU A 287 -11.30 -2.97 -6.74
CA LEU A 287 -11.13 -3.69 -8.02
C LEU A 287 -11.60 -2.83 -9.20
N LEU A 288 -12.75 -2.18 -9.06
CA LEU A 288 -13.30 -1.29 -10.09
C LEU A 288 -12.39 -0.07 -10.32
N ALA A 289 -11.81 0.50 -9.26
CA ALA A 289 -10.81 1.57 -9.35
C ALA A 289 -9.67 1.16 -10.27
N PHE A 290 -9.10 -0.02 -10.04
CA PHE A 290 -7.97 -0.50 -10.82
C PHE A 290 -8.29 -0.71 -12.30
N VAL A 291 -9.49 -1.22 -12.61
CA VAL A 291 -9.96 -1.36 -13.99
C VAL A 291 -10.11 0.00 -14.65
N LEU A 292 -10.63 1.01 -13.93
CA LEU A 292 -10.78 2.37 -14.43
C LEU A 292 -9.46 3.12 -14.58
N ASP A 293 -8.48 2.88 -13.70
CA ASP A 293 -7.13 3.46 -13.82
C ASP A 293 -6.41 2.87 -15.04
N THR A 294 -6.54 1.56 -15.27
CA THR A 294 -6.00 0.91 -16.47
C THR A 294 -6.70 1.44 -17.72
N PHE A 295 -8.02 1.66 -17.67
CA PHE A 295 -8.76 2.30 -18.76
C PHE A 295 -8.27 3.73 -19.02
N GLY A 296 -8.17 4.55 -17.98
CA GLY A 296 -7.75 5.95 -18.09
C GLY A 296 -6.30 6.12 -18.55
N GLY A 297 -5.40 5.19 -18.22
CA GLY A 297 -4.01 5.22 -18.68
C GLY A 297 -3.81 4.75 -20.12
N VAL A 298 -4.74 3.96 -20.67
CA VAL A 298 -4.66 3.43 -22.04
C VAL A 298 -5.33 4.35 -23.07
N MET A 299 -6.38 5.06 -22.66
CA MET A 299 -7.13 6.02 -23.48
C MET A 299 -6.37 7.34 -23.67
#